data_AF-A0A949T8U9-F1
#
_entry.id   AF-A0A949T8U9-F1
#
_cell.length_a   1.000
_cell.length_b   1.000
_cell.length_c   1.000
_cell.angle_alpha   90.00
_cell.angle_beta   90.00
_cell.angle_gamma   90.00
#
_symmetry.space_group_name_H-M   'P 1'
#
loop_
_entity.id
_entity.type
_entity.pdbx_description
1 polymer ?
#
loop_
_entity_poly.entity_id
_entity_poly.type
_entity_poly.pdbx_seq_one_letter_code
_entity_poly.pdbx_strand_id
1 'polypeptide(L)'
;MYTTKFTLRNLPTYRDLLTYLVISEVGMKERKHYTEKVACNPATSHISQWHYVEWHKAERYVKGMQIRIAKATQEGKWRKVKNLQRMLTHSHYAKLIAVKRVTENQGKRTSGVDKELWDSPATKWRAALELTEKRYKPSPLRRVYIPKPNGKKRPLGIPTMKDRAMQALYLLALQPVAETTADKGSYGFRLNRSTADAITHIHQTFSHKGKKTNRPVEWVLDADIAGCFDHISHEWLLKHIPMNKRILRKWLKSGVVEFGRLKRTEEGTPQGGIISPTLANMALDGLEKLLETHFGKKGSRKIRESKTYLVRYADDFIVSGKTKELLEQEVIPLIKGFLKERGLSLSEEKTRVVHIEQGFDFLGWNVRRFKGKILNRPSKKNVKAFYSKVKTVISKMKMAKQEDLIRVLNPM
;
A
#
# COMPACT_ATOMS: atom_id res chain seq x y z
N MET A 1 -32.76 25.76 -22.50
CA MET A 1 -31.49 26.51 -22.65
C MET A 1 -30.36 25.49 -22.79
N TYR A 2 -29.91 25.32 -24.04
CA TYR A 2 -28.71 24.66 -24.59
C TYR A 2 -28.16 23.35 -23.98
N THR A 3 -28.57 22.26 -24.62
CA THR A 3 -27.79 21.03 -24.85
C THR A 3 -26.73 21.28 -25.94
N THR A 4 -25.49 20.81 -25.77
CA THR A 4 -24.52 20.71 -26.88
C THR A 4 -23.83 19.34 -26.89
N LYS A 5 -24.07 18.62 -28.00
CA LYS A 5 -23.45 17.37 -28.44
C LYS A 5 -21.98 17.62 -28.77
N PHE A 6 -21.08 16.72 -28.35
CA PHE A 6 -19.73 16.62 -28.94
C PHE A 6 -19.68 15.44 -29.92
N THR A 7 -19.41 15.77 -31.17
CA THR A 7 -19.32 14.89 -32.33
C THR A 7 -17.93 14.23 -32.43
N LEU A 8 -17.93 12.93 -32.74
CA LEU A 8 -16.77 12.16 -33.19
C LEU A 8 -16.38 12.56 -34.62
N ARG A 9 -15.27 13.27 -34.81
CA ARG A 9 -14.51 13.29 -36.07
C ARG A 9 -13.02 13.43 -35.78
N ASN A 10 -12.23 12.67 -36.55
CA ASN A 10 -10.75 12.62 -36.64
C ASN A 10 -10.11 11.35 -36.04
N LEU A 11 -10.21 10.24 -36.78
CA LEU A 11 -9.24 9.15 -36.74
C LEU A 11 -8.30 9.30 -37.96
N PRO A 12 -6.97 9.23 -37.79
CA PRO A 12 -6.04 9.29 -38.92
C PRO A 12 -6.09 8.00 -39.74
N THR A 13 -5.95 8.14 -41.06
CA THR A 13 -5.99 7.03 -42.02
C THR A 13 -4.64 6.33 -42.16
N TYR A 14 -4.64 5.12 -42.71
CA TYR A 14 -3.50 4.19 -42.80
C TYR A 14 -2.27 4.75 -43.55
N ARG A 15 -2.41 5.87 -44.28
CA ARG A 15 -1.32 6.55 -44.99
C ARG A 15 -0.42 7.39 -44.06
N ASP A 16 -0.94 7.84 -42.91
CA ASP A 16 -0.19 8.61 -41.91
C ASP A 16 0.78 7.72 -41.10
N LEU A 17 0.60 6.40 -41.12
CA LEU A 17 1.46 5.45 -40.37
C LEU A 17 2.79 5.15 -41.07
N LEU A 18 2.92 5.42 -42.37
CA LEU A 18 4.16 5.15 -43.13
C LEU A 18 5.18 6.28 -43.03
N THR A 19 4.75 7.53 -42.82
CA THR A 19 5.66 8.67 -42.61
C THR A 19 6.35 8.61 -41.24
N TYR A 20 5.74 7.95 -40.24
CA TYR A 20 6.32 7.77 -38.90
C TYR A 20 7.41 6.68 -38.82
N LEU A 21 7.53 5.81 -39.83
CA LEU A 21 8.60 4.81 -39.89
C LEU A 21 9.93 5.41 -40.35
N VAL A 22 9.91 6.42 -41.23
CA VAL A 22 11.13 7.08 -41.73
C VAL A 22 11.76 8.03 -40.68
N ILE A 23 10.96 8.59 -39.76
CA ILE A 23 11.45 9.45 -38.67
C ILE A 23 12.21 8.64 -37.60
N SER A 24 12.02 7.32 -37.54
CA SER A 24 12.67 6.46 -36.53
C SER A 24 14.16 6.18 -36.81
N GLU A 25 14.60 6.23 -38.07
CA GLU A 25 16.01 6.02 -38.44
C GLU A 25 16.84 7.31 -38.33
N VAL A 26 16.26 8.47 -38.63
CA VAL A 26 16.93 9.78 -38.49
C VAL A 26 17.19 10.10 -37.00
N GLY A 27 16.25 9.77 -36.11
CA GLY A 27 16.39 9.95 -34.67
C GLY A 27 17.38 9.01 -33.96
N MET A 28 17.92 8.00 -34.65
CA MET A 28 18.98 7.13 -34.14
C MET A 28 20.39 7.66 -34.46
N LYS A 29 20.59 8.36 -35.58
CA LYS A 29 21.87 8.99 -35.92
C LYS A 29 22.13 10.26 -35.09
N GLU A 30 21.11 11.06 -34.80
CA GLU A 30 21.25 12.24 -33.93
C GLU A 30 21.55 11.89 -32.47
N ARG A 31 21.08 10.73 -31.97
CA ARG A 31 21.40 10.27 -30.61
C ARG A 31 22.87 9.91 -30.42
N LYS A 32 23.55 9.40 -31.45
CA LYS A 32 25.00 9.10 -31.38
C LYS A 32 25.81 10.40 -31.31
N HIS A 33 25.47 11.40 -32.10
CA HIS A 33 26.14 12.71 -32.06
C HIS A 33 25.86 13.51 -30.77
N TYR A 34 24.67 13.39 -30.17
CA TYR A 34 24.38 14.03 -28.88
C TYR A 34 25.10 13.36 -27.70
N THR A 35 25.35 12.05 -27.76
CA THR A 35 26.15 11.35 -26.73
C THR A 35 27.65 11.63 -26.82
N GLU A 36 28.19 11.95 -28.01
CA GLU A 36 29.62 12.27 -28.18
C GLU A 36 29.95 13.74 -27.84
N LYS A 37 29.06 14.71 -28.11
CA LYS A 37 29.34 16.13 -27.81
C LYS A 37 29.27 16.51 -26.33
N VAL A 38 28.71 15.66 -25.46
CA VAL A 38 28.68 15.90 -24.00
C VAL A 38 30.00 15.49 -23.32
N ALA A 39 30.96 14.93 -24.06
CA ALA A 39 32.25 14.51 -23.52
C ALA A 39 33.32 15.61 -23.42
N CYS A 40 33.09 16.85 -23.88
CA CYS A 40 34.09 17.91 -23.78
C CYS A 40 33.48 19.30 -23.71
N ASN A 41 33.11 19.76 -22.50
CA ASN A 41 33.04 21.18 -22.19
C ASN A 41 33.17 21.42 -20.67
N PRO A 42 34.26 22.04 -20.18
CA PRO A 42 34.50 22.19 -18.73
C PRO A 42 33.56 23.18 -18.00
N ALA A 43 32.75 23.96 -18.73
CA ALA A 43 32.04 25.12 -18.19
C ALA A 43 30.55 24.91 -17.80
N THR A 44 29.99 23.70 -17.97
CA THR A 44 28.57 23.38 -17.65
C THR A 44 28.38 22.31 -16.56
N SER A 45 29.43 22.02 -15.79
CA SER A 45 29.53 20.86 -14.90
C SER A 45 28.61 20.83 -13.67
N HIS A 46 27.75 21.83 -13.44
CA HIS A 46 26.97 21.92 -12.20
C HIS A 46 25.44 21.87 -12.32
N ILE A 47 24.86 21.66 -13.52
CA ILE A 47 23.40 21.41 -13.63
C ILE A 47 23.13 19.93 -13.87
N SER A 48 22.73 19.23 -12.83
CA SER A 48 22.40 17.80 -12.92
C SER A 48 21.21 17.56 -13.85
N GLN A 49 21.30 16.53 -14.70
CA GLN A 49 20.22 16.05 -15.58
C GLN A 49 18.91 15.73 -14.82
N TRP A 50 18.98 15.48 -13.51
CA TRP A 50 17.83 15.23 -12.64
C TRP A 50 16.78 16.35 -12.64
N HIS A 51 17.19 17.62 -12.66
CA HIS A 51 16.25 18.76 -12.67
C HIS A 51 15.57 18.96 -14.03
N TYR A 52 16.20 18.48 -15.10
CA TYR A 52 15.65 18.55 -16.46
C TYR A 52 14.76 17.35 -16.83
N VAL A 53 14.53 16.43 -15.90
CA VAL A 53 13.60 15.32 -16.13
C VAL A 53 12.19 15.88 -16.30
N GLU A 54 11.58 15.62 -17.46
CA GLU A 54 10.17 15.91 -17.71
C GLU A 54 9.27 14.93 -16.93
N TRP A 55 9.10 15.19 -15.63
CA TRP A 55 8.37 14.31 -14.70
C TRP A 55 6.96 13.95 -15.19
N HIS A 56 6.26 14.91 -15.78
CA HIS A 56 4.94 14.69 -16.37
C HIS A 56 4.97 13.58 -17.45
N LYS A 57 5.97 13.57 -18.34
CA LYS A 57 6.11 12.53 -19.38
C LYS A 57 6.40 11.16 -18.76
N ALA A 58 7.29 11.12 -17.77
CA ALA A 58 7.62 9.89 -17.05
C ALA A 58 6.40 9.30 -16.33
N GLU A 59 5.63 10.14 -15.63
CA GLU A 59 4.42 9.75 -14.90
C GLU A 59 3.33 9.26 -15.85
N ARG A 60 3.10 9.96 -16.96
CA ARG A 60 2.14 9.55 -18.01
C ARG A 60 2.53 8.17 -18.59
N TYR A 61 3.81 7.95 -18.88
CA TYR A 61 4.30 6.68 -19.40
C TYR A 61 4.06 5.53 -18.41
N VAL A 62 4.49 5.70 -17.15
CA VAL A 62 4.33 4.67 -16.11
C VAL A 62 2.84 4.37 -15.87
N LYS A 63 2.01 5.41 -15.77
CA LYS A 63 0.55 5.25 -15.63
C LYS A 63 -0.06 4.49 -16.80
N GLY A 64 0.34 4.79 -18.03
CA GLY A 64 -0.09 4.07 -19.23
C GLY A 64 0.27 2.59 -19.18
N MET A 65 1.47 2.24 -18.73
CA MET A 65 1.87 0.85 -18.51
C MET A 65 1.06 0.18 -17.39
N GLN A 66 0.84 0.86 -16.28
CA GLN A 66 0.05 0.36 -15.15
C GLN A 66 -1.40 0.04 -15.56
N ILE A 67 -2.02 0.91 -16.37
CA ILE A 67 -3.36 0.66 -16.93
C ILE A 67 -3.37 -0.60 -17.79
N ARG A 68 -2.34 -0.81 -18.64
CA ARG A 68 -2.22 -2.02 -19.46
C ARG A 68 -2.04 -3.28 -18.62
N ILE A 69 -1.27 -3.19 -17.52
CA ILE A 69 -1.12 -4.29 -16.56
C ILE A 69 -2.47 -4.62 -15.92
N ALA A 70 -3.18 -3.63 -15.39
CA ALA A 70 -4.50 -3.82 -14.78
C ALA A 70 -5.51 -4.47 -15.74
N LYS A 71 -5.61 -3.97 -16.98
CA LYS A 71 -6.47 -4.58 -18.03
C LYS A 71 -6.10 -6.04 -18.31
N ALA A 72 -4.80 -6.34 -18.47
CA ALA A 72 -4.35 -7.70 -18.69
C ALA A 72 -4.62 -8.63 -17.49
N THR A 73 -4.58 -8.10 -16.26
CA THR A 73 -4.96 -8.82 -15.04
C THR A 73 -6.46 -9.12 -15.02
N GLN A 74 -7.32 -8.14 -15.35
CA GLN A 74 -8.77 -8.34 -15.44
C GLN A 74 -9.14 -9.42 -16.47
N GLU A 75 -8.42 -9.48 -17.59
CA GLU A 75 -8.60 -10.49 -18.65
C GLU A 75 -7.94 -11.84 -18.31
N GLY A 76 -7.27 -12.00 -17.15
CA GLY A 76 -6.60 -13.24 -16.77
C GLY A 76 -5.35 -13.59 -17.60
N LYS A 77 -4.81 -12.65 -18.39
CA LYS A 77 -3.67 -12.87 -19.30
C LYS A 77 -2.33 -12.78 -18.57
N TRP A 78 -2.04 -13.72 -17.68
CA TRP A 78 -0.87 -13.70 -16.79
C TRP A 78 0.49 -13.65 -17.51
N ARG A 79 0.63 -14.29 -18.68
CA ARG A 79 1.85 -14.17 -19.51
C ARG A 79 2.10 -12.72 -19.96
N LYS A 80 1.03 -12.02 -20.38
CA LYS A 80 1.08 -10.60 -20.77
C LYS A 80 1.38 -9.70 -19.58
N VAL A 81 0.77 -9.96 -18.42
CA VAL A 81 1.07 -9.26 -17.15
C VAL A 81 2.56 -9.34 -16.84
N LYS A 82 3.15 -10.54 -16.86
CA LYS A 82 4.57 -10.76 -16.59
C LYS A 82 5.47 -9.98 -17.56
N ASN A 83 5.13 -9.97 -18.85
CA ASN A 83 5.89 -9.24 -19.87
C ASN A 83 5.82 -7.72 -19.65
N LEU A 84 4.63 -7.18 -19.36
CA LEU A 84 4.44 -5.75 -19.07
C LEU A 84 5.16 -5.32 -17.78
N GLN A 85 5.12 -6.13 -16.73
CA GLN A 85 5.89 -5.90 -15.50
C GLN A 85 7.39 -5.87 -15.78
N ARG A 86 7.89 -6.81 -16.60
CA ARG A 86 9.30 -6.82 -17.02
C ARG A 86 9.66 -5.56 -17.80
N MET A 87 8.87 -5.18 -18.80
CA MET A 87 9.10 -3.95 -19.55
C MET A 87 9.11 -2.71 -18.65
N LEU A 88 8.16 -2.61 -17.71
CA LEU A 88 8.04 -1.47 -16.81
C LEU A 88 9.27 -1.37 -15.89
N THR A 89 9.67 -2.48 -15.27
CA THR A 89 10.84 -2.52 -14.38
C THR A 89 12.16 -2.24 -15.10
N HIS A 90 12.23 -2.42 -16.42
CA HIS A 90 13.42 -2.10 -17.22
C HIS A 90 13.40 -0.68 -17.80
N SER A 91 12.25 0.02 -17.72
CA SER A 91 12.11 1.37 -18.29
C SER A 91 12.89 2.42 -17.50
N HIS A 92 13.56 3.32 -18.22
CA HIS A 92 14.27 4.46 -17.63
C HIS A 92 13.33 5.35 -16.80
N TYR A 93 12.11 5.65 -17.30
CA TYR A 93 11.14 6.47 -16.58
C TYR A 93 10.67 5.84 -15.27
N ALA A 94 10.49 4.52 -15.24
CA ALA A 94 10.08 3.84 -14.01
C ALA A 94 11.18 3.88 -12.95
N LYS A 95 12.45 3.76 -13.35
CA LYS A 95 13.61 3.87 -12.46
C LYS A 95 13.73 5.27 -11.87
N LEU A 96 13.56 6.31 -12.70
CA LEU A 96 13.54 7.70 -12.23
C LEU A 96 12.43 7.94 -11.20
N ILE A 97 11.20 7.48 -11.47
CA ILE A 97 10.07 7.60 -10.55
C ILE A 97 10.33 6.84 -9.24
N ALA A 98 10.94 5.65 -9.31
CA ALA A 98 11.29 4.88 -8.12
C ALA A 98 12.30 5.63 -7.23
N VAL A 99 13.36 6.22 -7.82
CA VAL A 99 14.34 7.03 -7.07
C VAL A 99 13.72 8.31 -6.52
N LYS A 100 12.89 9.01 -7.31
CA LYS A 100 12.17 10.22 -6.88
C LYS A 100 11.34 9.93 -5.63
N ARG A 101 10.56 8.84 -5.67
CA ARG A 101 9.74 8.41 -4.52
C ARG A 101 10.58 8.20 -3.26
N VAL A 102 11.74 7.54 -3.35
CA VAL A 102 12.57 7.26 -2.16
C VAL A 102 13.25 8.52 -1.61
N THR A 103 13.55 9.49 -2.48
CA THR A 103 14.34 10.68 -2.13
C THR A 103 13.50 11.90 -1.73
N GLU A 104 12.20 11.88 -2.02
CA GLU A 104 11.28 12.98 -1.67
C GLU A 104 10.35 12.66 -0.49
N ASN A 105 10.21 11.38 -0.12
CA ASN A 105 9.39 10.96 1.02
C ASN A 105 9.96 11.38 2.38
N GLN A 106 9.12 11.37 3.43
CA GLN A 106 9.52 11.68 4.81
C GLN A 106 10.73 10.86 5.31
N GLY A 107 10.88 9.61 4.83
CA GLY A 107 12.01 8.74 5.15
C GLY A 107 13.31 9.00 4.40
N LYS A 108 13.41 10.09 3.61
CA LYS A 108 14.59 10.40 2.78
C LYS A 108 15.89 10.58 3.56
N ARG A 109 15.80 10.93 4.85
CA ARG A 109 16.97 11.15 5.73
C ARG A 109 17.32 9.92 6.57
N THR A 110 16.61 8.81 6.39
CA THR A 110 16.83 7.61 7.18
C THR A 110 17.68 6.65 6.36
N SER A 111 18.93 6.42 6.76
CA SER A 111 19.84 5.50 6.06
C SER A 111 19.66 4.05 6.51
N GLY A 112 20.08 3.11 5.64
CA GLY A 112 20.07 1.67 5.92
C GLY A 112 21.26 1.24 6.76
N VAL A 113 21.68 -0.02 6.59
CA VAL A 113 22.90 -0.56 7.23
C VAL A 113 24.19 0.06 6.68
N ASP A 114 24.15 0.51 5.43
CA ASP A 114 25.22 1.17 4.68
C ASP A 114 25.48 2.62 5.11
N LYS A 115 24.54 3.22 5.86
CA LYS A 115 24.56 4.62 6.27
C LYS A 115 24.57 5.63 5.10
N GLU A 116 24.28 5.21 3.88
CA GLU A 116 24.26 6.07 2.68
C GLU A 116 22.90 6.75 2.47
N LEU A 117 22.94 7.97 1.90
CA LEU A 117 21.79 8.76 1.48
C LEU A 117 22.00 9.26 0.03
N TRP A 118 20.90 9.62 -0.64
CA TRP A 118 20.93 10.24 -1.98
C TRP A 118 20.39 11.67 -1.89
N ASP A 119 21.22 12.57 -1.37
CA ASP A 119 20.89 13.96 -1.10
C ASP A 119 21.08 14.86 -2.34
N SER A 120 22.11 14.61 -3.14
CA SER A 120 22.44 15.41 -4.31
C SER A 120 21.72 14.93 -5.58
N PRO A 121 21.30 15.84 -6.47
CA PRO A 121 20.73 15.47 -7.77
C PRO A 121 21.60 14.52 -8.62
N ALA A 122 22.94 14.65 -8.55
CA ALA A 122 23.87 13.76 -9.25
C ALA A 122 23.83 12.32 -8.72
N THR A 123 23.76 12.12 -7.40
CA THR A 123 23.62 10.78 -6.81
C THR A 123 22.28 10.15 -7.15
N LYS A 124 21.20 10.93 -7.18
CA LYS A 124 19.86 10.48 -7.60
C LYS A 124 19.86 10.00 -9.06
N TRP A 125 20.46 10.78 -9.94
CA TRP A 125 20.57 10.44 -11.36
C TRP A 125 21.36 9.13 -11.56
N ARG A 126 22.56 9.04 -10.95
CA ARG A 126 23.39 7.83 -11.00
C ARG A 126 22.64 6.60 -10.47
N ALA A 127 21.99 6.75 -9.32
CA ALA A 127 21.20 5.69 -8.71
C ALA A 127 20.09 5.19 -9.65
N ALA A 128 19.43 6.08 -10.41
CA ALA A 128 18.40 5.68 -11.37
C ALA A 128 18.96 4.89 -12.57
N LEU A 129 20.16 5.24 -13.05
CA LEU A 129 20.85 4.51 -14.12
C LEU A 129 21.30 3.11 -13.67
N GLU A 130 21.84 3.02 -12.46
CA GLU A 130 22.34 1.78 -11.85
C GLU A 130 21.23 0.87 -11.29
N LEU A 131 19.98 1.34 -11.24
CA LEU A 131 18.86 0.56 -10.74
C LEU A 131 18.52 -0.57 -11.71
N THR A 132 19.11 -1.74 -11.49
CA THR A 132 18.96 -2.93 -12.35
C THR A 132 18.87 -4.21 -11.53
N GLU A 133 18.16 -5.20 -12.05
CA GLU A 133 18.09 -6.54 -11.45
C GLU A 133 19.37 -7.36 -11.69
N LYS A 134 20.17 -7.00 -12.70
CA LYS A 134 21.44 -7.66 -13.02
C LYS A 134 22.40 -7.47 -11.85
N ARG A 135 22.94 -8.57 -11.31
CA ARG A 135 23.86 -8.58 -10.15
C ARG A 135 23.31 -7.92 -8.88
N TYR A 136 22.00 -7.70 -8.80
CA TYR A 136 21.38 -7.14 -7.61
C TYR A 136 21.43 -8.13 -6.44
N LYS A 137 22.00 -7.70 -5.31
CA LYS A 137 22.01 -8.41 -4.03
C LYS A 137 21.50 -7.43 -2.97
N PRO A 138 20.36 -7.71 -2.31
CA PRO A 138 19.85 -6.83 -1.27
C PRO A 138 20.77 -6.87 -0.05
N SER A 139 20.84 -5.73 0.63
CA SER A 139 21.52 -5.66 1.92
C SER A 139 20.57 -6.09 3.03
N PRO A 140 21.10 -6.57 4.17
CA PRO A 140 20.30 -6.76 5.37
C PRO A 140 19.60 -5.48 5.82
N LEU A 141 18.43 -5.61 6.45
CA LEU A 141 17.71 -4.46 6.98
C LEU A 141 18.35 -3.97 8.28
N ARG A 142 18.33 -2.66 8.53
CA ARG A 142 18.76 -2.11 9.82
C ARG A 142 17.60 -2.13 10.81
N ARG A 143 17.74 -2.82 11.94
CA ARG A 143 16.69 -2.85 12.97
C ARG A 143 16.62 -1.51 13.74
N VAL A 144 15.41 -0.98 13.88
CA VAL A 144 15.07 0.17 14.72
C VAL A 144 13.80 -0.14 15.50
N TYR A 145 13.68 0.37 16.72
CA TYR A 145 12.53 0.13 17.58
C TYR A 145 11.69 1.39 17.73
N ILE A 146 10.40 1.28 17.42
CA ILE A 146 9.42 2.36 17.63
C ILE A 146 8.63 2.05 18.90
N PRO A 147 8.56 2.97 19.88
CA PRO A 147 7.77 2.75 21.10
C PRO A 147 6.28 2.65 20.76
N LYS A 148 5.59 1.67 21.34
CA LYS A 148 4.12 1.58 21.31
C LYS A 148 3.53 2.25 22.57
N PRO A 149 2.27 2.72 22.51
CA PRO A 149 1.59 3.29 23.68
C PRO A 149 1.48 2.33 24.87
N ASN A 150 1.54 1.01 24.65
CA ASN A 150 1.46 -0.02 25.68
C ASN A 150 2.83 -0.39 26.29
N GLY A 151 3.88 0.41 26.07
CA GLY A 151 5.23 0.17 26.59
C GLY A 151 6.06 -0.86 25.81
N LYS A 152 5.42 -1.72 24.99
CA LYS A 152 6.14 -2.64 24.08
C LYS A 152 6.82 -1.85 22.96
N LYS A 153 7.83 -2.44 22.30
CA LYS A 153 8.50 -1.83 21.13
C LYS A 153 8.07 -2.55 19.84
N ARG A 154 7.81 -1.80 18.76
CA ARG A 154 7.59 -2.34 17.41
C ARG A 154 8.93 -2.38 16.66
N PRO A 155 9.40 -3.57 16.24
CA PRO A 155 10.64 -3.66 15.50
C PRO A 155 10.43 -3.28 14.03
N LEU A 156 11.20 -2.34 13.50
CA LEU A 156 11.19 -1.91 12.10
C LEU A 156 12.53 -2.26 11.44
N GLY A 157 12.50 -2.83 10.25
CA GLY A 157 13.66 -3.03 9.38
C GLY A 157 13.72 -1.93 8.33
N ILE A 158 14.78 -1.13 8.36
CA ILE A 158 15.01 -0.04 7.41
C ILE A 158 15.95 -0.53 6.31
N PRO A 159 15.49 -0.64 5.04
CA PRO A 159 16.36 -1.02 3.93
C PRO A 159 17.28 0.12 3.51
N THR A 160 18.33 -0.21 2.77
CA THR A 160 19.20 0.78 2.10
C THR A 160 18.42 1.63 1.10
N MET A 161 19.00 2.75 0.65
CA MET A 161 18.37 3.58 -0.39
C MET A 161 18.18 2.78 -1.69
N LYS A 162 19.19 1.99 -2.08
CA LYS A 162 19.15 1.11 -3.24
C LYS A 162 18.04 0.07 -3.13
N ASP A 163 17.91 -0.58 -1.98
CA ASP A 163 16.88 -1.60 -1.75
C ASP A 163 15.48 -0.99 -1.74
N ARG A 164 15.30 0.19 -1.13
CA ARG A 164 14.05 0.93 -1.20
C ARG A 164 13.68 1.31 -2.63
N ALA A 165 14.65 1.75 -3.44
CA ALA A 165 14.39 2.11 -4.83
C ALA A 165 14.02 0.89 -5.66
N MET A 166 14.70 -0.26 -5.45
CA MET A 166 14.31 -1.52 -6.08
C MET A 166 12.90 -1.94 -5.66
N GLN A 167 12.57 -1.88 -4.37
CA GLN A 167 11.21 -2.16 -3.89
C GLN A 167 10.17 -1.21 -4.50
N ALA A 168 10.47 0.08 -4.59
CA ALA A 168 9.59 1.06 -5.22
C ALA A 168 9.37 0.77 -6.72
N LEU A 169 10.42 0.37 -7.44
CA LEU A 169 10.36 0.01 -8.85
C LEU A 169 9.48 -1.21 -9.11
N TYR A 170 9.65 -2.30 -8.35
CA TYR A 170 8.77 -3.47 -8.50
C TYR A 170 7.38 -3.22 -7.94
N LEU A 171 7.22 -2.33 -6.95
CA LEU A 171 5.90 -1.91 -6.48
C LEU A 171 5.12 -1.22 -7.60
N LEU A 172 5.73 -0.36 -8.43
CA LEU A 172 5.06 0.22 -9.60
C LEU A 172 4.47 -0.85 -10.53
N ALA A 173 5.14 -1.99 -10.66
CA ALA A 173 4.72 -3.10 -11.50
C ALA A 173 3.72 -4.06 -10.83
N LEU A 174 3.81 -4.24 -9.51
CA LEU A 174 2.92 -5.11 -8.74
C LEU A 174 1.59 -4.44 -8.39
N GLN A 175 1.61 -3.15 -8.08
CA GLN A 175 0.47 -2.38 -7.59
C GLN A 175 -0.78 -2.46 -8.49
N PRO A 176 -0.69 -2.40 -9.84
CA PRO A 176 -1.89 -2.52 -10.68
C PRO A 176 -2.53 -3.90 -10.57
N VAL A 177 -1.73 -4.96 -10.36
CA VAL A 177 -2.23 -6.31 -10.14
C VAL A 177 -2.90 -6.39 -8.78
N ALA A 178 -2.22 -5.92 -7.74
CA ALA A 178 -2.74 -5.88 -6.37
C ALA A 178 -4.09 -5.15 -6.29
N GLU A 179 -4.20 -3.95 -6.88
CA GLU A 179 -5.45 -3.18 -6.84
C GLU A 179 -6.60 -3.85 -7.62
N THR A 180 -6.28 -4.58 -8.70
CA THR A 180 -7.27 -5.29 -9.51
C THR A 180 -7.81 -6.53 -8.80
N THR A 181 -6.96 -7.23 -8.04
CA THR A 181 -7.32 -8.48 -7.36
C THR A 181 -7.74 -8.29 -5.91
N ALA A 182 -7.55 -7.10 -5.34
CA ALA A 182 -7.82 -6.83 -3.93
C ALA A 182 -9.30 -6.88 -3.58
N ASP A 183 -9.57 -7.26 -2.33
CA ASP A 183 -10.91 -7.27 -1.76
C ASP A 183 -11.50 -5.84 -1.77
N LYS A 184 -12.79 -5.71 -2.07
CA LYS A 184 -13.49 -4.41 -2.10
C LYS A 184 -13.61 -3.83 -0.70
N GLY A 185 -13.78 -4.68 0.32
CA GLY A 185 -13.80 -4.32 1.73
C GLY A 185 -12.43 -3.99 2.33
N SER A 186 -11.33 -4.04 1.56
CA SER A 186 -9.97 -3.71 2.02
C SER A 186 -9.59 -2.26 1.74
N TYR A 187 -9.09 -1.54 2.75
CA TYR A 187 -8.76 -0.11 2.66
C TYR A 187 -7.30 0.23 2.99
N GLY A 188 -6.68 -0.51 3.89
CA GLY A 188 -5.34 -0.18 4.41
C GLY A 188 -4.27 -0.22 3.32
N PHE A 189 -3.37 0.78 3.31
CA PHE A 189 -2.21 0.87 2.40
C PHE A 189 -2.51 0.81 0.89
N ARG A 190 -3.74 1.15 0.49
CA ARG A 190 -4.17 1.19 -0.92
C ARG A 190 -4.24 2.62 -1.43
N LEU A 191 -4.07 2.78 -2.75
CA LEU A 191 -4.15 4.11 -3.36
C LEU A 191 -5.58 4.65 -3.27
N ASN A 192 -5.70 5.94 -2.96
CA ASN A 192 -6.98 6.66 -2.90
C ASN A 192 -8.02 5.99 -1.98
N ARG A 193 -7.56 5.32 -0.92
CA ARG A 193 -8.40 4.77 0.15
C ARG A 193 -7.86 5.26 1.49
N SER A 194 -8.78 5.68 2.35
CA SER A 194 -8.49 6.28 3.64
C SER A 194 -9.14 5.51 4.78
N THR A 195 -8.77 5.84 6.01
CA THR A 195 -9.46 5.35 7.21
C THR A 195 -10.92 5.83 7.26
N ALA A 196 -11.21 7.03 6.72
CA ALA A 196 -12.56 7.58 6.65
C ALA A 196 -13.48 6.76 5.73
N ASP A 197 -12.95 6.22 4.62
CA ASP A 197 -13.71 5.34 3.73
C ASP A 197 -14.13 4.04 4.43
N ALA A 198 -13.23 3.46 5.24
CA ALA A 198 -13.53 2.28 6.02
C ALA A 198 -14.62 2.55 7.07
N ILE A 199 -14.53 3.67 7.81
CA ILE A 199 -15.54 4.07 8.79
C ILE A 199 -16.89 4.39 8.12
N THR A 200 -16.87 4.98 6.92
CA THR A 200 -18.10 5.25 6.15
C THR A 200 -18.77 3.95 5.72
N HIS A 201 -17.99 2.96 5.26
CA HIS A 201 -18.52 1.63 4.94
C HIS A 201 -19.13 0.98 6.18
N ILE A 202 -18.44 1.00 7.32
CA ILE A 202 -19.00 0.50 8.59
C ILE A 202 -20.32 1.20 8.91
N HIS A 203 -20.34 2.54 8.85
CA HIS A 203 -21.55 3.31 9.13
C HIS A 203 -22.73 2.87 8.24
N GLN A 204 -22.49 2.69 6.94
CA GLN A 204 -23.50 2.24 5.99
C GLN A 204 -24.00 0.82 6.30
N THR A 205 -23.09 -0.10 6.65
CA THR A 205 -23.42 -1.50 6.99
C THR A 205 -24.33 -1.59 8.22
N PHE A 206 -24.12 -0.76 9.24
CA PHE A 206 -24.90 -0.81 10.49
C PHE A 206 -26.09 0.17 10.53
N SER A 207 -26.25 1.05 9.53
CA SER A 207 -27.34 2.03 9.48
C SER A 207 -28.68 1.41 9.11
N HIS A 208 -29.74 1.79 9.83
CA HIS A 208 -31.11 1.24 9.72
C HIS A 208 -31.85 1.46 8.39
N LYS A 209 -31.24 2.07 7.36
CA LYS A 209 -31.88 2.27 6.03
C LYS A 209 -31.87 1.01 5.16
N GLY A 210 -31.98 -0.17 5.76
CA GLY A 210 -32.33 -1.40 5.08
C GLY A 210 -33.85 -1.51 4.91
N LYS A 211 -34.45 -0.67 4.05
CA LYS A 211 -35.91 -0.63 3.79
C LYS A 211 -36.54 -1.95 3.28
N LYS A 212 -35.82 -3.07 3.25
CA LYS A 212 -36.26 -4.34 2.64
C LYS A 212 -35.96 -5.60 3.45
N THR A 213 -35.27 -5.52 4.59
CA THR A 213 -34.96 -6.72 5.40
C THR A 213 -35.25 -6.40 6.86
N ASN A 214 -36.27 -7.05 7.41
CA ASN A 214 -36.96 -6.67 8.64
C ASN A 214 -36.15 -6.84 9.96
N ARG A 215 -34.80 -6.83 9.92
CA ARG A 215 -33.91 -6.77 11.09
C ARG A 215 -32.61 -6.04 10.72
N PRO A 216 -31.95 -5.30 11.62
CA PRO A 216 -30.66 -4.65 11.37
C PRO A 216 -29.47 -5.62 11.51
N VAL A 217 -28.25 -5.20 11.14
CA VAL A 217 -27.00 -5.89 11.56
C VAL A 217 -26.76 -5.54 13.02
N GLU A 218 -26.44 -6.53 13.84
CA GLU A 218 -26.41 -6.39 15.31
C GLU A 218 -25.07 -6.79 15.91
N TRP A 219 -24.37 -7.75 15.30
CA TRP A 219 -23.12 -8.28 15.81
C TRP A 219 -21.95 -7.95 14.90
N VAL A 220 -20.78 -7.80 15.52
CA VAL A 220 -19.52 -7.59 14.83
C VAL A 220 -18.44 -8.44 15.48
N LEU A 221 -17.68 -9.13 14.64
CA LEU A 221 -16.40 -9.72 14.98
C LEU A 221 -15.33 -8.65 14.79
N ASP A 222 -14.79 -8.14 15.88
CA ASP A 222 -13.62 -7.26 15.95
C ASP A 222 -12.38 -8.16 16.01
N ALA A 223 -11.57 -8.20 14.95
CA ALA A 223 -10.49 -9.17 14.78
C ALA A 223 -9.17 -8.53 14.35
N ASP A 224 -8.07 -9.04 14.89
CA ASP A 224 -6.70 -8.58 14.64
C ASP A 224 -5.80 -9.80 14.39
N ILE A 225 -4.84 -9.67 13.48
CA ILE A 225 -3.91 -10.75 13.13
C ILE A 225 -2.64 -10.64 13.96
N ALA A 226 -2.27 -11.74 14.64
CA ALA A 226 -1.09 -11.79 15.48
C ALA A 226 0.20 -11.73 14.65
N GLY A 227 0.94 -10.63 14.77
CA GLY A 227 2.24 -10.47 14.10
C GLY A 227 2.16 -10.58 12.58
N CYS A 228 1.16 -9.93 11.95
CA CYS A 228 0.89 -10.09 10.52
C CYS A 228 2.13 -9.89 9.63
N PHE A 229 2.99 -8.89 9.88
CA PHE A 229 4.19 -8.72 9.06
C PHE A 229 5.30 -9.70 9.40
N ASP A 230 5.30 -10.26 10.61
CA ASP A 230 6.38 -11.07 11.14
C ASP A 230 6.21 -12.55 10.79
N HIS A 231 4.98 -13.06 10.65
CA HIS A 231 4.70 -14.50 10.50
C HIS A 231 4.20 -14.94 9.11
N ILE A 232 4.06 -14.04 8.12
CA ILE A 232 3.62 -14.45 6.77
C ILE A 232 4.60 -15.47 6.18
N SER A 233 4.08 -16.61 5.72
CA SER A 233 4.87 -17.66 5.08
C SER A 233 5.56 -17.16 3.80
N HIS A 234 6.88 -17.31 3.75
CA HIS A 234 7.68 -17.02 2.55
C HIS A 234 7.27 -17.88 1.37
N GLU A 235 6.99 -19.16 1.61
CA GLU A 235 6.57 -20.10 0.57
C GLU A 235 5.25 -19.68 -0.05
N TRP A 236 4.29 -19.28 0.78
CA TRP A 236 3.00 -18.79 0.31
C TRP A 236 3.18 -17.54 -0.57
N LEU A 237 3.97 -16.56 -0.13
CA LEU A 237 4.25 -15.35 -0.93
C LEU A 237 4.95 -15.67 -2.25
N LEU A 238 5.95 -16.54 -2.21
CA LEU A 238 6.70 -16.97 -3.39
C LEU A 238 5.84 -17.78 -4.35
N LYS A 239 4.80 -18.48 -3.89
CA LYS A 239 3.84 -19.16 -4.75
C LYS A 239 2.84 -18.17 -5.36
N HIS A 240 2.18 -17.35 -4.55
CA HIS A 240 1.00 -16.61 -4.97
C HIS A 240 1.24 -15.19 -5.51
N ILE A 241 2.32 -14.50 -5.13
CA ILE A 241 2.52 -13.09 -5.55
C ILE A 241 3.02 -12.99 -7.00
N PRO A 242 2.27 -12.40 -7.95
CA PRO A 242 2.62 -12.36 -9.37
C PRO A 242 3.67 -11.29 -9.67
N MET A 243 4.91 -11.56 -9.26
CA MET A 243 6.08 -10.72 -9.55
C MET A 243 7.33 -11.57 -9.81
N ASN A 244 8.48 -10.92 -10.06
CA ASN A 244 9.75 -11.62 -10.21
C ASN A 244 10.13 -12.37 -8.91
N LYS A 245 9.96 -13.69 -8.92
CA LYS A 245 10.19 -14.58 -7.78
C LYS A 245 11.65 -14.60 -7.31
N ARG A 246 12.61 -14.37 -8.22
CA ARG A 246 14.04 -14.30 -7.87
C ARG A 246 14.32 -13.09 -6.99
N ILE A 247 13.72 -11.95 -7.32
CA ILE A 247 13.88 -10.72 -6.55
C ILE A 247 13.13 -10.80 -5.22
N LEU A 248 11.88 -11.27 -5.23
CA LEU A 248 11.10 -11.46 -4.01
C LEU A 248 11.83 -12.37 -3.01
N ARG A 249 12.36 -13.52 -3.48
CA ARG A 249 13.12 -14.45 -2.64
C ARG A 249 14.35 -13.79 -2.02
N LYS A 250 15.07 -12.96 -2.78
CA LYS A 250 16.24 -12.23 -2.27
C LYS A 250 15.86 -11.28 -1.13
N TRP A 251 14.74 -10.57 -1.23
CA TRP A 251 14.26 -9.68 -0.16
C TRP A 251 13.80 -10.41 1.08
N LEU A 252 13.04 -11.51 0.91
CA LEU A 252 12.56 -12.29 2.05
C LEU A 252 13.73 -12.90 2.85
N LYS A 253 14.82 -13.28 2.15
CA LYS A 253 16.03 -13.87 2.75
C LYS A 253 17.15 -12.88 3.09
N SER A 254 16.94 -11.56 2.98
CA SER A 254 18.03 -10.60 3.15
C SER A 254 18.53 -10.47 4.60
N GLY A 255 17.78 -10.97 5.58
CA GLY A 255 18.14 -10.90 7.00
C GLY A 255 18.00 -9.49 7.58
N VAL A 256 18.17 -9.38 8.90
CA VAL A 256 18.13 -8.12 9.63
C VAL A 256 19.37 -7.99 10.51
N VAL A 257 20.03 -6.85 10.46
CA VAL A 257 21.11 -6.48 11.37
C VAL A 257 20.52 -5.84 12.62
N GLU A 258 20.78 -6.47 13.76
CA GLU A 258 20.29 -6.06 15.07
C GLU A 258 21.43 -6.16 16.09
N PHE A 259 21.70 -5.07 16.82
CA PHE A 259 22.83 -4.97 17.77
C PHE A 259 24.18 -5.44 17.18
N GLY A 260 24.45 -5.07 15.92
CA GLY A 260 25.67 -5.45 15.21
C GLY A 260 25.72 -6.90 14.70
N ARG A 261 24.69 -7.71 14.96
CA ARG A 261 24.63 -9.12 14.53
C ARG A 261 23.62 -9.31 13.40
N LEU A 262 24.00 -10.06 12.37
CA LEU A 262 23.09 -10.46 11.30
C LEU A 262 22.23 -11.62 11.77
N LYS A 263 20.91 -11.41 11.82
CA LYS A 263 19.91 -12.46 12.05
C LYS A 263 19.26 -12.84 10.73
N ARG A 264 19.08 -14.15 10.51
CA ARG A 264 18.33 -14.67 9.38
C ARG A 264 16.84 -14.42 9.60
N THR A 265 16.11 -14.18 8.50
CA THR A 265 14.64 -14.10 8.50
C THR A 265 14.11 -15.39 7.90
N GLU A 266 13.38 -16.17 8.69
CA GLU A 266 12.81 -17.46 8.26
C GLU A 266 11.35 -17.31 7.81
N GLU A 267 10.65 -16.31 8.34
CA GLU A 267 9.27 -15.96 8.02
C GLU A 267 9.07 -14.44 8.00
N GLY A 268 7.88 -14.02 7.57
CA GLY A 268 7.48 -12.62 7.54
C GLY A 268 7.98 -11.82 6.34
N THR A 269 7.42 -10.62 6.20
CA THR A 269 7.92 -9.61 5.28
C THR A 269 8.62 -8.51 6.08
N PRO A 270 9.76 -7.98 5.61
CA PRO A 270 10.45 -6.92 6.33
C PRO A 270 9.55 -5.72 6.62
N GLN A 271 9.20 -5.49 7.88
CA GLN A 271 8.41 -4.34 8.29
C GLN A 271 9.24 -3.07 8.09
N GLY A 272 8.86 -2.21 7.13
CA GLY A 272 9.61 -1.01 6.76
C GLY A 272 10.12 -0.99 5.30
N GLY A 273 9.97 -2.11 4.58
CA GLY A 273 10.08 -2.10 3.12
C GLY A 273 8.90 -1.39 2.45
N ILE A 274 9.16 -0.68 1.35
CA ILE A 274 8.13 0.08 0.61
C ILE A 274 7.07 -0.85 -0.01
N ILE A 275 7.49 -2.05 -0.42
CA ILE A 275 6.60 -3.04 -1.05
C ILE A 275 5.86 -3.91 -0.03
N SER A 276 6.35 -3.99 1.22
CA SER A 276 5.84 -4.91 2.25
C SER A 276 4.34 -4.75 2.54
N PRO A 277 3.78 -3.51 2.64
CA PRO A 277 2.33 -3.35 2.83
C PRO A 277 1.49 -3.95 1.70
N THR A 278 1.95 -3.86 0.46
CA THR A 278 1.27 -4.47 -0.69
C THR A 278 1.36 -5.99 -0.66
N LEU A 279 2.51 -6.56 -0.26
CA LEU A 279 2.66 -8.01 -0.09
C LEU A 279 1.73 -8.55 1.01
N ALA A 280 1.66 -7.87 2.15
CA ALA A 280 0.76 -8.23 3.25
C ALA A 280 -0.71 -8.14 2.82
N ASN A 281 -1.09 -7.07 2.11
CA ASN A 281 -2.46 -6.95 1.59
C ASN A 281 -2.81 -8.07 0.62
N MET A 282 -1.94 -8.38 -0.35
CA MET A 282 -2.19 -9.48 -1.29
C MET A 282 -2.22 -10.85 -0.62
N ALA A 283 -1.56 -11.01 0.52
CA ALA A 283 -1.67 -12.23 1.33
C ALA A 283 -3.04 -12.33 2.01
N LEU A 284 -3.59 -11.20 2.47
CA LEU A 284 -4.89 -11.14 3.14
C LEU A 284 -6.08 -11.01 2.19
N ASP A 285 -5.84 -10.66 0.93
CA ASP A 285 -6.88 -10.60 -0.10
C ASP A 285 -7.42 -12.01 -0.42
N GLY A 286 -8.71 -12.08 -0.70
CA GLY A 286 -9.46 -13.33 -0.85
C GLY A 286 -10.28 -13.69 0.40
N LEU A 287 -10.12 -12.96 1.50
CA LEU A 287 -10.95 -13.13 2.69
C LEU A 287 -12.41 -12.75 2.39
N GLU A 288 -12.63 -11.65 1.66
CA GLU A 288 -13.99 -11.27 1.23
C GLU A 288 -14.58 -12.34 0.31
N LYS A 289 -13.80 -12.85 -0.65
CA LYS A 289 -14.23 -13.90 -1.57
C LYS A 289 -14.60 -15.20 -0.85
N LEU A 290 -13.86 -15.55 0.19
CA LEU A 290 -14.14 -16.70 1.05
C LEU A 290 -15.51 -16.54 1.75
N LEU A 291 -15.75 -15.37 2.36
CA LEU A 291 -17.03 -15.05 2.97
C LEU A 291 -18.17 -15.05 1.94
N GLU A 292 -17.97 -14.49 0.76
CA GLU A 292 -18.96 -14.51 -0.33
C GLU A 292 -19.29 -15.94 -0.81
N THR A 293 -18.32 -16.85 -0.75
CA THR A 293 -18.50 -18.25 -1.17
C THR A 293 -19.32 -19.01 -0.15
N HIS A 294 -19.04 -18.83 1.14
CA HIS A 294 -19.77 -19.49 2.23
C HIS A 294 -21.13 -18.85 2.51
N PHE A 295 -21.22 -17.53 2.50
CA PHE A 295 -22.40 -16.78 2.95
C PHE A 295 -23.17 -16.05 1.82
N GLY A 296 -22.70 -16.19 0.58
CA GLY A 296 -23.33 -15.64 -0.60
C GLY A 296 -22.78 -14.27 -1.01
N LYS A 297 -22.80 -14.00 -2.32
CA LYS A 297 -22.37 -12.72 -2.90
C LYS A 297 -23.30 -11.57 -2.54
N LYS A 298 -22.81 -10.34 -2.63
CA LYS A 298 -23.62 -9.12 -2.47
C LYS A 298 -24.89 -9.19 -3.34
N GLY A 299 -26.04 -8.98 -2.72
CA GLY A 299 -27.36 -9.04 -3.37
C GLY A 299 -28.05 -10.41 -3.33
N SER A 300 -27.35 -11.49 -2.97
CA SER A 300 -27.95 -12.82 -2.80
C SER A 300 -28.93 -12.87 -1.61
N ARG A 301 -29.73 -13.93 -1.52
CA ARG A 301 -30.59 -14.18 -0.34
C ARG A 301 -29.74 -14.53 0.89
N LYS A 302 -28.75 -15.40 0.72
CA LYS A 302 -27.87 -15.88 1.80
C LYS A 302 -27.11 -14.75 2.50
N ILE A 303 -26.64 -13.73 1.77
CA ILE A 303 -25.97 -12.57 2.40
C ILE A 303 -26.95 -11.67 3.16
N ARG A 304 -28.23 -11.62 2.75
CA ARG A 304 -29.26 -10.85 3.49
C ARG A 304 -29.62 -11.54 4.81
N GLU A 305 -29.48 -12.86 4.85
CA GLU A 305 -29.74 -13.70 6.02
C GLU A 305 -28.55 -13.71 7.00
N SER A 306 -27.31 -13.86 6.50
CA SER A 306 -26.10 -13.93 7.32
C SER A 306 -25.50 -12.55 7.66
N LYS A 307 -25.57 -11.61 6.71
CA LYS A 307 -25.05 -10.23 6.77
C LYS A 307 -23.57 -10.13 7.07
N THR A 308 -22.78 -11.00 6.46
CA THR A 308 -21.33 -11.11 6.64
C THR A 308 -20.55 -10.19 5.72
N TYR A 309 -20.53 -8.89 6.05
CA TYR A 309 -19.71 -7.91 5.33
C TYR A 309 -18.35 -7.70 6.02
N LEU A 310 -17.28 -7.76 5.23
CA LEU A 310 -15.91 -7.50 5.64
C LEU A 310 -15.54 -6.02 5.49
N VAL A 311 -14.93 -5.44 6.52
CA VAL A 311 -14.18 -4.18 6.42
C VAL A 311 -12.79 -4.41 7.00
N ARG A 312 -11.76 -4.26 6.18
CA ARG A 312 -10.36 -4.54 6.56
C ARG A 312 -9.49 -3.31 6.35
N TYR A 313 -8.65 -3.00 7.33
CA TYR A 313 -7.58 -2.01 7.23
C TYR A 313 -6.26 -2.65 7.65
N ALA A 314 -5.52 -3.14 6.64
CA ALA A 314 -4.31 -3.94 6.85
C ALA A 314 -4.61 -5.24 7.64
N ASP A 315 -4.07 -5.37 8.84
CA ASP A 315 -4.18 -6.50 9.77
C ASP A 315 -5.39 -6.40 10.72
N ASP A 316 -5.95 -5.20 10.91
CA ASP A 316 -7.15 -4.92 11.68
C ASP A 316 -8.39 -5.03 10.77
N PHE A 317 -9.36 -5.85 11.13
CA PHE A 317 -10.58 -6.01 10.34
C PHE A 317 -11.79 -6.37 11.18
N ILE A 318 -12.96 -6.05 10.62
CA ILE A 318 -14.23 -6.44 11.18
C ILE A 318 -15.03 -7.29 10.21
N VAL A 319 -15.80 -8.23 10.76
CA VAL A 319 -16.83 -8.95 10.02
C VAL A 319 -18.16 -8.74 10.72
N SER A 320 -19.14 -8.21 10.00
CA SER A 320 -20.50 -8.07 10.51
C SER A 320 -21.23 -9.41 10.52
N GLY A 321 -22.26 -9.55 11.35
CA GLY A 321 -23.07 -10.76 11.40
C GLY A 321 -24.46 -10.50 11.95
N LYS A 322 -25.39 -11.39 11.61
CA LYS A 322 -26.75 -11.38 12.16
C LYS A 322 -26.81 -11.86 13.60
N THR A 323 -26.06 -12.90 13.96
CA THR A 323 -26.06 -13.49 15.31
C THR A 323 -24.63 -13.69 15.81
N LYS A 324 -24.49 -13.80 17.13
CA LYS A 324 -23.21 -14.08 17.78
C LYS A 324 -22.71 -15.47 17.39
N GLU A 325 -23.60 -16.45 17.39
CA GLU A 325 -23.32 -17.86 17.13
C GLU A 325 -22.77 -18.05 15.71
N LEU A 326 -23.35 -17.36 14.71
CA LEU A 326 -22.85 -17.40 13.34
C LEU A 326 -21.40 -16.89 13.24
N LEU A 327 -21.07 -15.83 13.98
CA LEU A 327 -19.71 -15.31 13.98
C LEU A 327 -18.75 -16.27 14.66
N GLU A 328 -19.12 -16.83 15.81
CA GLU A 328 -18.25 -17.70 16.61
C GLU A 328 -18.08 -19.10 16.02
N GLN A 329 -19.15 -19.71 15.53
CA GLN A 329 -19.17 -21.11 15.10
C GLN A 329 -18.85 -21.29 13.61
N GLU A 330 -19.15 -20.29 12.76
CA GLU A 330 -18.92 -20.41 11.32
C GLU A 330 -17.82 -19.46 10.82
N VAL A 331 -17.89 -18.17 11.16
CA VAL A 331 -16.97 -17.17 10.61
C VAL A 331 -15.57 -17.30 11.20
N ILE A 332 -15.41 -17.40 12.51
CA ILE A 332 -14.08 -17.51 13.15
C ILE A 332 -13.31 -18.74 12.63
N PRO A 333 -13.88 -19.97 12.61
CA PRO A 333 -13.16 -21.15 12.11
C PRO A 333 -12.77 -21.03 10.64
N LEU A 334 -13.64 -20.44 9.82
CA LEU A 334 -13.38 -20.21 8.40
C LEU A 334 -12.18 -19.26 8.20
N ILE A 335 -12.13 -18.17 8.96
CA ILE A 335 -11.01 -17.21 8.93
C ILE A 335 -9.73 -17.85 9.46
N LYS A 336 -9.80 -18.64 10.54
CA LYS A 336 -8.64 -19.38 11.08
C LYS A 336 -8.06 -20.33 10.03
N GLY A 337 -8.91 -21.07 9.29
CA GLY A 337 -8.48 -21.92 8.18
C GLY A 337 -7.75 -21.14 7.08
N PHE A 338 -8.32 -20.02 6.65
CA PHE A 338 -7.72 -19.14 5.65
C PHE A 338 -6.35 -18.59 6.07
N LEU A 339 -6.23 -18.13 7.31
CA LEU A 339 -4.98 -17.57 7.83
C LEU A 339 -3.91 -18.66 8.00
N LYS A 340 -4.30 -19.86 8.43
CA LYS A 340 -3.37 -20.99 8.63
C LYS A 340 -2.60 -21.34 7.37
N GLU A 341 -3.25 -21.36 6.20
CA GLU A 341 -2.58 -21.60 4.91
C GLU A 341 -1.48 -20.58 4.59
N ARG A 342 -1.57 -19.38 5.17
CA ARG A 342 -0.65 -18.25 4.96
C ARG A 342 0.41 -18.16 6.06
N GLY A 343 0.39 -19.06 7.04
CA GLY A 343 1.23 -19.01 8.25
C GLY A 343 0.77 -17.99 9.29
N LEU A 344 -0.49 -17.53 9.21
CA LEU A 344 -1.03 -16.49 10.08
C LEU A 344 -2.03 -17.05 11.08
N SER A 345 -2.24 -16.32 12.18
CA SER A 345 -3.22 -16.63 13.22
C SER A 345 -3.94 -15.38 13.72
N LEU A 346 -5.14 -15.57 14.25
CA LEU A 346 -5.89 -14.51 14.93
C LEU A 346 -5.28 -14.24 16.31
N SER A 347 -5.30 -12.98 16.72
CA SER A 347 -4.93 -12.58 18.08
C SER A 347 -6.11 -12.87 19.02
N GLU A 348 -6.09 -13.99 19.73
CA GLU A 348 -7.17 -14.40 20.65
C GLU A 348 -7.47 -13.32 21.70
N GLU A 349 -6.46 -12.63 22.22
CA GLU A 349 -6.64 -11.54 23.22
C GLU A 349 -7.39 -10.31 22.69
N LYS A 350 -7.33 -10.07 21.37
CA LYS A 350 -7.92 -8.88 20.73
C LYS A 350 -9.19 -9.21 19.97
N THR A 351 -9.33 -10.47 19.56
CA THR A 351 -10.45 -10.93 18.76
C THR A 351 -11.65 -11.12 19.66
N ARG A 352 -12.77 -10.46 19.36
CA ARG A 352 -13.98 -10.54 20.16
C ARG A 352 -15.23 -10.32 19.32
N VAL A 353 -16.31 -10.95 19.72
CA VAL A 353 -17.63 -10.70 19.15
C VAL A 353 -18.39 -9.75 20.08
N VAL A 354 -18.83 -8.62 19.54
CA VAL A 354 -19.50 -7.56 20.32
C VAL A 354 -20.79 -7.13 19.64
N HIS A 355 -21.74 -6.70 20.46
CA HIS A 355 -23.01 -6.16 19.97
C HIS A 355 -22.85 -4.67 19.64
N ILE A 356 -23.47 -4.21 18.55
CA ILE A 356 -23.34 -2.83 18.04
C ILE A 356 -23.81 -1.78 19.06
N GLU A 357 -24.71 -2.13 19.98
CA GLU A 357 -25.18 -1.22 21.04
C GLU A 357 -24.20 -1.06 22.20
N GLN A 358 -23.33 -2.06 22.44
CA GLN A 358 -22.19 -1.91 23.33
C GLN A 358 -21.13 -1.03 22.67
N GLY A 359 -20.99 -1.20 21.36
CA GLY A 359 -20.06 -0.47 20.51
C GLY A 359 -18.66 -1.08 20.51
N PHE A 360 -17.86 -0.69 19.52
CA PHE A 360 -16.51 -1.19 19.33
C PHE A 360 -15.58 -0.09 18.83
N ASP A 361 -14.29 -0.22 19.11
CA ASP A 361 -13.27 0.72 18.64
C ASP A 361 -12.61 0.16 17.36
N PHE A 362 -12.64 0.92 16.28
CA PHE A 362 -11.96 0.58 15.02
C PHE A 362 -11.29 1.82 14.43
N LEU A 363 -10.01 1.71 14.07
CA LEU A 363 -9.21 2.83 13.51
C LEU A 363 -9.29 4.14 14.32
N GLY A 364 -9.42 4.02 15.64
CA GLY A 364 -9.51 5.18 16.54
C GLY A 364 -10.89 5.83 16.66
N TRP A 365 -11.91 5.21 16.05
CA TRP A 365 -13.31 5.59 16.18
C TRP A 365 -14.06 4.56 17.01
N ASN A 366 -14.87 5.02 17.95
CA ASN A 366 -15.89 4.21 18.60
C ASN A 366 -17.16 4.25 17.75
N VAL A 367 -17.59 3.08 17.27
CA VAL A 367 -18.81 2.89 16.50
C VAL A 367 -19.84 2.24 17.41
N ARG A 368 -20.97 2.92 17.62
CA ARG A 368 -22.03 2.46 18.51
C ARG A 368 -23.42 2.80 17.98
N ARG A 369 -24.37 1.89 18.17
CA ARG A 369 -25.79 2.18 18.00
C ARG A 369 -26.37 2.74 19.29
N PHE A 370 -27.02 3.89 19.19
CA PHE A 370 -27.73 4.53 20.30
C PHE A 370 -29.09 5.03 19.82
N LYS A 371 -30.17 4.60 20.49
CA LYS A 371 -31.56 4.96 20.13
C LYS A 371 -31.87 4.82 18.64
N GLY A 372 -31.48 3.69 18.04
CA GLY A 372 -31.70 3.40 16.61
C GLY A 372 -30.79 4.15 15.62
N LYS A 373 -29.87 5.01 16.07
CA LYS A 373 -28.92 5.72 15.19
C LYS A 373 -27.48 5.22 15.41
N ILE A 374 -26.71 5.11 14.33
CA ILE A 374 -25.28 4.82 14.40
C ILE A 374 -24.51 6.12 14.66
N LEU A 375 -23.68 6.10 15.70
CA LEU A 375 -22.81 7.20 16.08
C LEU A 375 -21.36 6.75 15.91
N ASN A 376 -20.59 7.53 15.15
CA ASN A 376 -19.15 7.39 15.02
C ASN A 376 -18.53 8.54 15.82
N ARG A 377 -17.87 8.22 16.94
CA ARG A 377 -17.18 9.22 17.78
C ARG A 377 -15.70 8.86 17.86
N PRO A 378 -14.78 9.83 18.00
CA PRO A 378 -13.40 9.50 18.33
C PRO A 378 -13.35 8.66 19.62
N SER A 379 -12.51 7.62 19.66
CA SER A 379 -12.39 6.77 20.84
C SER A 379 -11.86 7.57 22.03
N LYS A 380 -12.23 7.19 23.25
CA LYS A 380 -11.73 7.85 24.48
C LYS A 380 -10.20 7.87 24.53
N LYS A 381 -9.56 6.81 24.02
CA LYS A 381 -8.09 6.70 23.92
C LYS A 381 -7.52 7.77 23.00
N ASN A 382 -8.11 7.98 21.83
CA ASN A 382 -7.64 9.00 20.89
C ASN A 382 -7.86 10.41 21.41
N VAL A 383 -9.02 10.68 22.03
CA VAL A 383 -9.30 11.98 22.67
C VAL A 383 -8.27 12.26 23.76
N LYS A 384 -7.99 11.29 24.65
CA LYS A 384 -6.97 11.43 25.69
C LYS A 384 -5.57 11.63 25.11
N ALA A 385 -5.21 10.92 24.05
CA ALA A 385 -3.92 11.07 23.38
C ALA A 385 -3.76 12.47 22.78
N PHE A 386 -4.80 13.00 22.14
CA PHE A 386 -4.82 14.36 21.59
C PHE A 386 -4.63 15.41 22.69
N TYR A 387 -5.45 15.38 23.75
CA TYR A 387 -5.31 16.31 24.87
C TYR A 387 -3.95 16.20 25.58
N SER A 388 -3.40 14.98 25.71
CA SER A 388 -2.08 14.78 26.30
C SER A 388 -0.98 15.40 25.43
N LYS A 389 -1.10 15.30 24.11
CA LYS A 389 -0.18 15.93 23.14
C LYS A 389 -0.24 17.45 23.25
N VAL A 390 -1.43 18.03 23.25
CA VAL A 390 -1.64 19.48 23.42
C VAL A 390 -1.07 19.97 24.76
N LYS A 391 -1.40 19.28 25.86
CA LYS A 391 -0.87 19.60 27.20
C LYS A 391 0.66 19.58 27.21
N THR A 392 1.28 18.59 26.57
CA THR A 392 2.74 18.47 26.52
C THR A 392 3.38 19.63 25.76
N VAL A 393 2.79 20.04 24.62
CA VAL A 393 3.29 21.17 23.82
C VAL A 393 3.20 22.47 24.62
N ILE A 394 2.03 22.78 25.19
CA ILE A 394 1.84 23.98 26.01
C ILE A 394 2.81 23.99 27.20
N SER A 395 3.00 22.83 27.85
CA SER A 395 3.91 22.72 29.00
C SER A 395 5.38 22.95 28.64
N LYS A 396 5.80 22.62 27.41
CA LYS A 396 7.16 22.88 26.91
C LYS A 396 7.37 24.30 26.41
N MET A 397 6.32 24.95 25.94
CA MET A 397 6.36 26.28 25.30
C MET A 397 5.87 27.39 26.23
N LYS A 398 5.99 27.23 27.55
CA LYS A 398 5.52 28.22 28.55
C LYS A 398 6.10 29.63 28.37
N MET A 399 7.33 29.72 27.87
CA MET A 399 8.03 31.00 27.63
C MET A 399 8.03 31.41 26.15
N ALA A 400 7.35 30.66 25.27
CA ALA A 400 7.27 31.01 23.86
C ALA A 400 6.31 32.19 23.64
N LYS A 401 6.53 32.95 22.56
CA LYS A 401 5.57 33.95 22.12
C LYS A 401 4.24 33.28 21.77
N GLN A 402 3.13 33.99 21.98
CA GLN A 402 1.79 33.49 21.67
C GLN A 402 1.66 33.03 20.21
N GLU A 403 2.21 33.78 19.27
CA GLU A 403 2.20 33.46 17.84
C GLU A 403 2.90 32.13 17.52
N ASP A 404 4.05 31.88 18.17
CA ASP A 404 4.79 30.64 18.01
C ASP A 404 4.02 29.45 18.55
N LEU A 405 3.35 29.61 19.70
CA LEU A 405 2.50 28.58 20.26
C LEU A 405 1.32 28.26 19.32
N ILE A 406 0.62 29.29 18.80
CA ILE A 406 -0.48 29.12 17.85
C ILE A 406 0.01 28.40 16.59
N ARG A 407 1.16 28.80 16.05
CA ARG A 407 1.76 28.18 14.85
C ARG A 407 2.05 26.70 15.04
N VAL A 408 2.46 26.28 16.24
CA VAL A 408 2.73 24.87 16.56
C VAL A 408 1.43 24.09 16.83
N LEU A 409 0.43 24.72 17.44
CA LEU A 409 -0.84 24.07 17.78
C LEU A 409 -1.78 23.89 16.58
N ASN A 410 -1.87 24.86 15.66
CA ASN A 410 -2.78 24.83 14.51
C ASN A 410 -2.69 23.58 13.61
N PRO A 411 -1.50 23.03 13.28
CA PRO A 411 -1.41 21.82 12.45
C PRO A 411 -1.66 20.51 13.21
N MET A 412 -1.91 20.55 14.52
CA MET A 412 -2.13 19.36 15.36
C MET A 412 -3.58 18.91 15.34
#